data_AF-A0A935HU39-F1
#
_entry.id   AF-A0A935HU39-F1
#
_cell.length_a   1.000
_cell.length_b   1.000
_cell.length_c   1.000
_cell.angle_alpha   90.00
_cell.angle_beta   90.00
_cell.angle_gamma   90.00
#
_symmetry.space_group_name_H-M   'P 1'
#
loop_
_entity.id
_entity.type
_entity.pdbx_description
1 polymer ?
#
loop_
_entity_poly.entity_id
_entity_poly.type
_entity_poly.pdbx_seq_one_letter_code
_entity_poly.pdbx_strand_id
1 'polypeptide(L)' 'MMEFSKQVLQKVSFDQRLFKKELLKARRWVGQHDQLVLKAWCLATFGHMYKDVIIEVFQTTMRT' A
#
# COMPACT_ATOMS: atom_id res chain seq x y z
N MET A 1 -9.14 -10.10 -3.59
CA MET A 1 -8.83 -8.65 -3.72
C MET A 1 -7.36 -8.35 -3.39
N MET A 2 -6.83 -8.82 -2.25
CA MET A 2 -5.45 -8.54 -1.83
C MET A 2 -4.37 -8.99 -2.84
N GLU A 3 -4.52 -10.17 -3.46
CA GLU A 3 -3.57 -10.68 -4.45
C GLU A 3 -3.47 -9.80 -5.71
N PHE A 4 -4.61 -9.30 -6.18
CA PHE A 4 -4.65 -8.34 -7.29
C PHE A 4 -3.93 -7.05 -6.94
N SER A 5 -4.17 -6.52 -5.74
CA SER A 5 -3.45 -5.33 -5.25
C SER A 5 -1.94 -5.56 -5.18
N LYS A 6 -1.47 -6.73 -4.73
CA LYS A 6 -0.04 -7.07 -4.71
C LYS A 6 0.57 -7.06 -6.11
N GLN A 7 -0.10 -7.66 -7.09
CA GLN A 7 0.33 -7.67 -8.49
C GLN A 7 0.42 -6.26 -9.09
N VAL A 8 -0.59 -5.43 -8.84
CA VAL A 8 -0.58 -4.03 -9.29
C VAL A 8 0.57 -3.26 -8.65
N LEU A 9 0.73 -3.36 -7.33
CA LEU A 9 1.79 -2.67 -6.59
C LEU A 9 3.20 -3.06 -7.06
N GLN A 10 3.42 -4.33 -7.40
CA GLN A 10 4.68 -4.77 -8.00
C GLN A 10 4.90 -4.11 -9.36
N LYS A 11 3.88 -4.09 -10.23
CA LYS A 11 3.99 -3.48 -11.56
C LYS A 11 4.22 -1.98 -11.52
N VAL A 12 3.67 -1.26 -10.55
CA VAL A 12 3.83 0.20 -10.42
C VAL A 12 4.99 0.62 -9.50
N SER A 13 5.75 -0.34 -8.97
CA SER A 13 6.82 -0.06 -8.00
C SER A 13 8.01 0.75 -8.55
N PHE A 14 8.11 0.90 -9.88
CA PHE A 14 9.14 1.72 -10.52
C PHE A 14 8.91 3.23 -10.37
N ASP A 15 7.69 3.67 -10.04
CA ASP A 15 7.36 5.09 -9.86
C ASP A 15 6.70 5.32 -8.49
N GLN A 16 7.33 6.16 -7.67
CA GLN A 16 6.87 6.42 -6.30
C GLN A 16 5.46 7.04 -6.26
N ARG A 17 5.13 7.95 -7.18
CA ARG A 17 3.83 8.64 -7.20
C ARG A 17 2.71 7.67 -7.60
N LEU A 18 2.97 6.84 -8.60
CA LEU A 18 2.05 5.81 -9.06
C LEU A 18 1.87 4.72 -8.01
N PHE A 19 2.97 4.28 -7.38
CA PHE A 19 2.94 3.35 -6.25
C PHE A 19 2.05 3.87 -5.11
N LYS A 20 2.24 5.13 -4.68
CA LYS A 20 1.39 5.76 -3.65
C LYS A 20 -0.09 5.76 -4.05
N LYS A 21 -0.39 6.10 -5.30
CA LYS A 21 -1.77 6.16 -5.83
C LYS A 21 -2.45 4.79 -5.82
N GLU A 22 -1.76 3.74 -6.28
CA GLU A 22 -2.31 2.39 -6.26
C GLU A 22 -2.34 1.79 -4.85
N LEU A 23 -1.41 2.15 -3.97
CA LEU A 23 -1.41 1.73 -2.56
C LEU A 23 -2.63 2.29 -1.80
N LEU A 24 -3.00 3.54 -2.06
CA LEU A 24 -4.23 4.12 -1.53
C LEU A 24 -5.49 3.37 -2.00
N LYS A 25 -5.54 2.98 -3.28
CA LYS A 25 -6.65 2.16 -3.81
C LYS A 25 -6.68 0.78 -3.15
N ALA A 26 -5.52 0.11 -3.09
CA ALA A 26 -5.38 -1.18 -2.43
C ALA A 26 -5.87 -1.13 -0.98
N ARG A 27 -5.47 -0.10 -0.22
CA ARG A 27 -5.93 0.13 1.15
C ARG A 27 -7.46 0.29 1.26
N ARG A 28 -8.09 0.97 0.30
CA ARG A 28 -9.57 1.13 0.27
C ARG A 28 -10.30 -0.15 -0.11
N TRP A 29 -9.70 -0.99 -0.95
CA TRP A 29 -10.33 -2.23 -1.42
C TRP A 29 -10.17 -3.40 -0.43
N VAL A 30 -9.12 -3.38 0.38
CA VAL A 30 -8.98 -4.35 1.48
C VAL A 30 -9.74 -3.86 2.71
N GLY A 31 -10.43 -4.78 3.40
CA GLY A 31 -11.14 -4.46 4.63
C GLY A 31 -10.20 -3.97 5.73
N GLN A 32 -10.73 -3.27 6.75
CA GLN A 32 -9.92 -2.73 7.86
C GLN A 32 -9.04 -3.79 8.54
N HIS A 33 -9.54 -5.03 8.67
CA HIS A 33 -8.78 -6.14 9.24
C HIS A 33 -7.55 -6.50 8.39
N ASP A 34 -7.70 -6.52 7.07
CA ASP A 34 -6.65 -6.88 6.11
C ASP A 34 -5.66 -5.74 5.82
N GLN A 35 -5.99 -4.49 6.18
CA GLN A 35 -5.07 -3.35 5.99
C GLN A 35 -3.75 -3.54 6.73
N LEU A 36 -3.79 -4.17 7.91
CA LEU A 36 -2.59 -4.41 8.71
C LEU A 36 -1.68 -5.44 8.03
N VAL A 37 -2.26 -6.47 7.43
CA VAL A 37 -1.57 -7.50 6.66
C VAL A 37 -0.98 -6.89 5.37
N LEU A 38 -1.75 -6.03 4.68
CA LEU A 38 -1.28 -5.33 3.49
C LEU A 38 -0.10 -4.41 3.81
N LYS A 39 -0.17 -3.68 4.93
CA LYS A 39 0.92 -2.82 5.42
C LYS A 39 2.20 -3.62 5.67
N ALA A 40 2.09 -4.72 6.42
CA ALA A 40 3.23 -5.57 6.73
C ALA A 40 3.90 -6.11 5.46
N TRP A 41 3.10 -6.57 4.50
CA TRP A 41 3.61 -7.05 3.22
C TRP A 41 4.29 -5.95 2.39
N CYS A 42 3.71 -4.74 2.34
CA CYS A 42 4.31 -3.61 1.63
C CYS A 42 5.65 -3.21 2.26
N LEU A 43 5.74 -3.19 3.60
CA LEU A 43 6.99 -2.89 4.29
C LEU A 43 8.05 -3.97 4.05
N ALA A 44 7.67 -5.26 4.06
CA ALA A 44 8.59 -6.35 3.77
C ALA A 44 9.12 -6.32 2.32
N THR A 45 8.27 -5.93 1.36
CA THR A 45 8.61 -5.99 -0.08
C THR A 45 9.27 -4.70 -0.57
N PHE A 46 8.73 -3.55 -0.18
CA PHE A 46 9.10 -2.23 -0.70
C PHE A 46 9.66 -1.30 0.38
N GLY A 47 9.77 -1.73 1.63
CA GLY A 47 10.25 -0.89 2.74
C GLY A 47 11.67 -0.37 2.55
N HIS A 48 12.49 -0.99 1.70
CA HIS A 48 13.82 -0.46 1.38
C HIS A 48 13.76 0.81 0.50
N MET A 49 12.70 1.03 -0.29
CA MET A 49 12.54 2.22 -1.16
C MET A 49 11.45 3.18 -0.67
N TYR A 50 10.34 2.65 -0.16
CA TYR A 50 9.09 3.39 0.03
C TYR A 50 8.56 3.32 1.46
N LYS A 51 9.42 3.09 2.47
CA LYS A 51 9.02 3.03 3.88
C LYS A 51 8.15 4.23 4.28
N ASP A 52 8.59 5.44 4.00
CA ASP A 52 7.89 6.67 4.36
C ASP A 52 6.52 6.77 3.68
N VAL A 53 6.45 6.45 2.37
CA VAL A 53 5.20 6.45 1.60
C VAL A 53 4.21 5.42 2.16
N ILE A 54 4.68 4.22 2.51
CA ILE A 54 3.83 3.18 3.08
C ILE A 54 3.31 3.64 4.44
N ILE A 55 4.20 4.12 5.31
CA ILE A 55 3.82 4.61 6.64
C ILE A 55 2.79 5.73 6.52
N GLU A 56 3.02 6.73 5.67
CA GLU A 56 2.11 7.84 5.42
C GLU A 56 0.73 7.36 4.94
N VAL A 57 0.70 6.46 3.96
CA VAL A 57 -0.56 5.91 3.42
C VAL A 57 -1.31 5.09 4.46
N PHE A 58 -0.67 4.45 5.44
CA PHE A 58 -1.36 3.71 6.50
C PHE A 58 -1.59 4.51 7.79
N GLN A 59 -0.87 5.62 8.00
CA GLN A 59 -1.06 6.54 9.13
C GLN A 59 -2.14 7.59 8.86
N THR A 60 -2.39 7.93 7.59
CA THR A 60 -3.50 8.83 7.23
C THR A 60 -4.83 8.12 7.49
N THR A 61 -5.29 8.13 8.74
CA THR A 61 -6.70 7.85 9.03
C THR A 61 -7.46 8.90 8.23
N MET A 62 -8.20 8.48 7.20
CA MET A 62 -9.10 9.40 6.53
C MET A 62 -10.16 9.73 7.57
N ARG A 63 -9.97 10.84 8.29
CA ARG A 63 -11.03 11.43 9.10
C ARG A 63 -12.03 11.98 8.09
N THR A 64 -13.24 11.45 8.20
CA THR A 64 -14.50 11.85 7.52
C THR A 64 -14.69 11.30 6.12
#